data_AF-A0A8X6VGT8-F1
#
_entry.id   AF-A0A8X6VGT8-F1
#
_cell.length_a   1.000
_cell.length_b   1.000
_cell.length_c   1.000
_cell.angle_alpha   90.00
_cell.angle_beta   90.00
_cell.angle_gamma   90.00
#
_symmetry.space_group_name_H-M   'P 1'
#
loop_
_entity.id
_entity.type
_entity.pdbx_description
1 polymer ?
#
loop_
_entity_poly.entity_id
_entity_poly.type
_entity_poly.pdbx_seq_one_letter_code
_entity_poly.pdbx_strand_id
1 'polypeptide(L)'
;MSKSTEELLLNSVESASRRKIKIPDLLKEQDSQNVNIIVELDLLSSLMKNLLCCKYCCSSEKIELREDLKSRRGLAVSLEIICHNCEESTSTMSSKISNKCYDVNLRLTYGMRAIGKGGAAARIFCGLMNFPPPPAKFELHNSLFLNVLKTISEDSMNAAVHEAVIANDNNSNIAVAVDGTWHKRGYSSLNGVVCATSVENGKVIDFEALTKYCSSCKEKDLLKKCLHGRTQNPNESFNKCIWERIPKTVFVGIETLKFGVMDAVICFNDGYVSRIKVFEALGIKSGYNTERALLIIDNKRIFEAERIVNKVSLEARNKRRSLKRKMDKQNLDEENEYQSGKY
;
A
#
# COMPACT_ATOMS: atom_id res chain seq x y z
N MET A 1 48.53 12.68 7.52
CA MET A 1 47.73 13.57 6.64
C MET A 1 48.03 13.11 5.23
N SER A 2 47.14 12.59 4.41
CA SER A 2 45.68 12.64 4.28
C SER A 2 45.14 11.21 4.09
N LYS A 3 44.13 10.81 4.86
CA LYS A 3 43.21 9.79 4.34
C LYS A 3 42.27 10.55 3.43
N SER A 4 42.41 10.33 2.13
CA SER A 4 41.63 11.03 1.12
C SER A 4 40.15 10.85 1.44
N THR A 5 39.42 11.94 1.26
CA THR A 5 37.97 12.06 1.33
C THR A 5 37.25 11.03 0.43
N GLU A 6 37.97 10.37 -0.47
CA GLU A 6 37.52 9.24 -1.30
C GLU A 6 37.25 7.94 -0.52
N GLU A 7 37.95 7.65 0.59
CA GLU A 7 37.68 6.45 1.40
C GLU A 7 36.37 6.57 2.21
N LEU A 8 35.85 7.78 2.39
CA LEU A 8 34.56 8.06 3.04
C LEU A 8 33.38 8.05 2.06
N LEU A 9 33.63 8.14 0.75
CA LEU A 9 32.62 8.13 -0.31
C LEU A 9 32.38 6.74 -0.92
N LEU A 10 33.25 5.75 -0.65
CA LEU A 10 32.96 4.36 -1.00
C LEU A 10 31.98 3.72 0.02
N ASN A 11 30.73 3.60 -0.42
CA ASN A 11 29.70 2.64 0.01
C ASN A 11 28.71 3.07 1.11
N SER A 12 27.91 4.12 0.89
CA SER A 12 26.51 4.00 1.35
C SER A 12 25.78 3.08 0.37
N VAL A 13 25.62 1.81 0.74
CA VAL A 13 24.84 0.86 -0.05
C VAL A 13 23.39 1.35 -0.07
N GLU A 14 22.90 1.74 -1.24
CA GLU A 14 21.52 2.19 -1.41
C GLU A 14 20.55 1.06 -1.05
N SER A 15 19.52 1.36 -0.26
CA SER A 15 18.57 0.33 0.18
C SER A 15 17.73 -0.19 -0.99
N ALA A 16 17.24 -1.43 -0.88
CA ALA A 16 16.32 -1.99 -1.88
C ALA A 16 15.04 -1.15 -2.03
N SER A 17 14.55 -0.52 -0.95
CA SER A 17 13.39 0.39 -1.02
C SER A 17 13.70 1.65 -1.84
N ARG A 18 14.89 2.24 -1.64
CA ARG A 18 15.30 3.45 -2.35
C ARG A 18 15.49 3.20 -3.85
N ARG A 19 16.10 2.07 -4.23
CA ARG A 19 16.24 1.66 -5.64
C ARG A 19 14.91 1.47 -6.37
N LYS A 20 13.87 1.03 -5.66
CA LYS A 20 12.53 0.78 -6.22
C LYS A 20 11.69 2.03 -6.32
N ILE A 21 11.68 2.83 -5.26
CA ILE A 21 10.74 3.94 -5.08
C ILE A 21 11.42 5.24 -5.50
N LYS A 22 10.98 5.78 -6.63
CA LYS A 22 11.29 7.16 -7.02
C LYS A 22 10.27 8.06 -6.33
N ILE A 23 10.70 8.79 -5.30
CA ILE A 23 9.84 9.78 -4.64
C ILE A 23 9.68 10.95 -5.62
N PRO A 24 8.48 11.23 -6.13
CA PRO A 24 8.31 12.36 -7.02
C PRO A 24 8.19 13.63 -6.16
N ASP A 25 8.62 14.77 -6.71
CA ASP A 25 8.42 16.09 -6.11
C ASP A 25 6.93 16.49 -6.19
N LEU A 26 6.11 15.83 -5.37
CA LEU A 26 4.66 15.95 -5.36
C LEU A 26 4.14 16.94 -4.32
N LEU A 27 5.00 17.48 -3.46
CA LEU A 27 4.58 18.50 -2.49
C LEU A 27 4.37 19.84 -3.21
N LYS A 28 3.23 19.97 -3.90
CA LYS A 28 2.69 21.26 -4.30
C LYS A 28 2.22 22.02 -3.06
N GLU A 29 2.15 23.34 -3.15
CA GLU A 29 1.54 24.20 -2.13
C GLU A 29 0.14 23.68 -1.74
N GLN A 30 -0.30 23.93 -0.50
CA GLN A 30 -1.61 23.49 -0.01
C GLN A 30 -2.74 24.00 -0.92
N ASP A 31 -3.30 23.12 -1.74
CA ASP A 31 -4.57 23.36 -2.41
C ASP A 31 -5.71 23.19 -1.39
N SER A 32 -6.08 24.29 -0.74
CA SER A 32 -7.15 24.34 0.26
C SER A 32 -8.51 23.90 -0.29
N GLN A 33 -8.68 23.82 -1.61
CA GLN A 33 -9.93 23.41 -2.26
C GLN A 33 -10.03 21.90 -2.52
N ASN A 34 -8.98 21.12 -2.27
CA ASN A 34 -8.92 19.68 -2.58
C ASN A 34 -8.71 18.80 -1.33
N VAL A 35 -9.53 19.03 -0.30
CA VAL A 35 -9.54 18.29 0.97
C VAL A 35 -10.95 17.82 1.34
N ASN A 36 -11.03 16.70 2.08
CA ASN A 36 -12.27 16.22 2.70
C ASN A 36 -12.21 16.51 4.20
N ILE A 37 -13.27 17.11 4.75
CA ILE A 37 -13.39 17.47 6.16
C ILE A 37 -14.61 16.77 6.74
N ILE A 38 -14.45 16.23 7.95
CA ILE A 38 -15.56 15.66 8.73
C ILE A 38 -16.09 16.77 9.64
N VAL A 39 -17.39 17.04 9.55
CA VAL A 39 -18.06 18.09 10.31
C VAL A 39 -19.38 17.56 10.83
N GLU A 40 -19.71 17.84 12.09
CA GLU A 40 -21.03 17.56 12.66
C GLU A 40 -22.08 18.48 12.02
N LEU A 41 -23.21 17.91 11.60
CA LEU A 41 -24.25 18.65 10.87
C LEU A 41 -24.80 19.82 11.70
N ASP A 42 -24.96 19.64 13.01
CA ASP A 42 -25.46 20.69 13.91
C ASP A 42 -24.49 21.87 14.04
N LEU A 43 -23.18 21.61 14.04
CA LEU A 43 -22.16 22.66 14.07
C LEU A 43 -22.12 23.42 12.74
N LEU A 44 -22.19 22.70 11.61
CA LEU A 44 -22.27 23.33 10.28
C LEU A 44 -23.54 24.17 10.14
N SER A 45 -24.67 23.63 10.58
CA SER A 45 -25.96 24.34 10.62
C SER A 45 -25.86 25.60 11.48
N SER A 46 -25.27 25.50 12.68
CA SER A 46 -25.08 26.63 13.59
C SER A 46 -24.17 27.72 13.01
N LEU A 47 -23.10 27.33 12.30
CA LEU A 47 -22.20 28.26 11.61
C LEU A 47 -22.94 29.05 10.53
N MET A 48 -23.86 28.41 9.82
CA MET A 48 -24.58 29.00 8.69
C MET A 48 -25.76 29.88 9.10
N LYS A 49 -26.43 29.59 10.22
CA LYS A 49 -27.68 30.27 10.66
C LYS A 49 -27.64 31.79 10.62
N ASN A 50 -26.53 32.42 11.00
CA ASN A 50 -26.42 33.88 11.08
C ASN A 50 -25.95 34.55 9.79
N LEU A 51 -25.62 33.76 8.75
CA LEU A 51 -25.05 34.25 7.49
C LEU A 51 -25.97 34.04 6.30
N LEU A 52 -27.04 33.25 6.44
CA LEU A 52 -27.93 32.89 5.35
C LEU A 52 -29.19 33.74 5.33
N CYS A 53 -29.62 34.10 4.13
CA CYS A 53 -30.97 34.55 3.81
C CYS A 53 -31.52 33.73 2.65
N CYS A 54 -32.82 33.52 2.64
CA CYS A 54 -33.48 32.83 1.54
C CYS A 54 -33.41 33.70 0.28
N LYS A 55 -32.95 33.13 -0.84
CA LYS A 55 -32.87 33.84 -2.13
C LYS A 55 -34.23 34.33 -2.63
N TYR A 56 -35.33 33.69 -2.24
CA TYR A 56 -36.67 33.94 -2.77
C TYR A 56 -37.47 34.94 -1.93
N CYS A 57 -37.48 34.80 -0.61
CA CYS A 57 -38.25 35.68 0.29
C CYS A 57 -37.38 36.64 1.11
N CYS A 58 -36.06 36.59 0.95
CA CYS A 58 -35.07 37.40 1.70
C CYS A 58 -35.10 37.20 3.22
N SER A 59 -35.92 36.29 3.74
CA SER A 59 -35.97 35.98 5.17
C SER A 59 -34.69 35.26 5.59
N SER A 60 -34.08 35.73 6.68
CA SER A 60 -33.04 35.02 7.43
C SER A 60 -33.63 34.11 8.50
N GLU A 61 -34.95 34.14 8.69
CA GLU A 61 -35.64 33.35 9.70
C GLU A 61 -36.00 31.96 9.16
N LYS A 62 -35.88 30.96 10.06
CA LYS A 62 -36.29 29.57 9.82
C LYS A 62 -35.69 28.94 8.55
N ILE A 63 -34.41 29.19 8.32
CA ILE A 63 -33.59 28.41 7.37
C ILE A 63 -32.99 27.23 8.13
N GLU A 64 -33.16 26.03 7.58
CA GLU A 64 -32.66 24.79 8.17
C GLU A 64 -31.76 24.07 7.16
N LEU A 65 -30.56 23.70 7.61
CA LEU A 65 -29.73 22.70 6.94
C LEU A 65 -30.03 21.33 7.57
N ARG A 66 -30.42 20.37 6.75
CA ARG A 66 -30.72 18.99 7.17
C ARG A 66 -30.24 17.96 6.16
N GLU A 67 -30.32 16.69 6.54
CA GLU A 67 -30.07 15.58 5.64
C GLU A 67 -31.39 15.04 5.04
N ASP A 68 -31.43 14.79 3.72
CA ASP A 68 -32.43 13.92 3.11
C ASP A 68 -32.02 12.44 3.19
N LEU A 69 -32.64 11.75 4.16
CA LEU A 69 -32.39 10.34 4.45
C LEU A 69 -32.78 9.39 3.30
N LYS A 70 -33.71 9.77 2.40
CA LYS A 70 -34.16 8.90 1.31
C LYS A 70 -33.12 8.79 0.19
N SER A 71 -32.36 9.88 0.00
CA SER A 71 -31.33 9.98 -1.04
C SER A 71 -29.96 9.47 -0.58
N ARG A 72 -29.80 9.09 0.70
CA ARG A 72 -28.54 8.56 1.25
C ARG A 72 -28.01 7.35 0.47
N ARG A 73 -26.71 7.34 0.19
CA ARG A 73 -25.98 6.23 -0.45
C ARG A 73 -24.67 5.97 0.29
N GLY A 74 -24.71 5.14 1.33
CA GLY A 74 -23.54 4.90 2.19
C GLY A 74 -23.15 6.17 2.95
N LEU A 75 -21.89 6.60 2.83
CA LEU A 75 -21.39 7.85 3.40
C LEU A 75 -21.74 9.10 2.58
N ALA A 76 -22.22 8.93 1.35
CA ALA A 76 -22.72 10.05 0.56
C ALA A 76 -24.15 10.38 1.02
N VAL A 77 -24.30 11.56 1.62
CA VAL A 77 -25.58 12.08 2.14
C VAL A 77 -26.07 13.21 1.26
N SER A 78 -27.37 13.37 1.14
CA SER A 78 -27.97 14.54 0.48
C SER A 78 -28.18 15.63 1.53
N LEU A 79 -27.47 16.75 1.40
CA LEU A 79 -27.63 17.91 2.26
C LEU A 79 -28.66 18.84 1.62
N GLU A 80 -29.71 19.16 2.37
CA GLU A 80 -30.81 20.01 1.94
C GLU A 80 -30.86 21.26 2.81
N ILE A 81 -30.97 22.42 2.17
CA ILE A 81 -31.27 23.69 2.81
C ILE A 81 -32.71 24.04 2.46
N ILE A 82 -33.56 24.21 3.48
CA ILE A 82 -34.98 24.56 3.33
C ILE A 82 -35.27 25.87 4.04
N CYS A 83 -36.07 26.73 3.38
CA CYS A 83 -36.65 27.92 4.00
C CYS A 83 -38.10 27.62 4.41
N HIS A 84 -38.38 27.62 5.71
CA HIS A 84 -39.75 27.37 6.20
C HIS A 84 -40.71 28.55 6.04
N ASN A 85 -40.26 29.69 5.50
CA ASN A 85 -41.13 30.84 5.23
C ASN A 85 -41.80 30.78 3.84
N CYS A 86 -41.08 30.28 2.83
CA CYS A 86 -41.61 30.14 1.46
C CYS A 86 -41.57 28.70 0.93
N GLU A 87 -41.17 27.74 1.77
CA GLU A 87 -41.09 26.30 1.47
C GLU A 87 -40.11 25.91 0.35
N GLU A 88 -39.35 26.88 -0.18
CA GLU A 88 -38.31 26.63 -1.16
C GLU A 88 -37.12 25.88 -0.54
N SER A 89 -36.56 24.96 -1.31
CA SER A 89 -35.44 24.12 -0.91
C SER A 89 -34.41 23.94 -2.01
N THR A 90 -33.17 23.68 -1.61
CA THR A 90 -32.09 23.28 -2.52
C THR A 90 -31.30 22.17 -1.88
N SER A 91 -30.79 21.23 -2.67
CA SER A 91 -30.02 20.10 -2.15
C SER A 91 -28.82 19.77 -3.02
N THR A 92 -27.82 19.16 -2.37
CA THR A 92 -26.64 18.63 -3.05
C THR A 92 -26.09 17.42 -2.31
N MET A 93 -25.42 16.53 -3.03
CA MET A 93 -24.75 15.39 -2.42
C MET A 93 -23.43 15.81 -1.78
N SER A 94 -23.11 15.26 -0.61
CA SER A 94 -21.87 15.51 0.13
C SER A 94 -20.60 14.97 -0.55
N SER A 95 -20.74 14.25 -1.67
CA SER A 95 -19.64 13.67 -2.40
C SER A 95 -19.91 13.67 -3.90
N LYS A 96 -18.85 13.84 -4.68
CA LYS A 96 -18.89 13.78 -6.15
C LYS A 96 -19.06 12.34 -6.62
N ILE A 97 -19.59 12.17 -7.82
CA ILE A 97 -19.70 10.87 -8.47
C ILE A 97 -18.49 10.68 -9.39
N SER A 98 -17.77 9.57 -9.21
CA SER A 98 -16.71 9.10 -10.08
C SER A 98 -16.99 7.64 -10.43
N ASN A 99 -16.98 7.31 -11.72
CA ASN A 99 -17.28 5.96 -12.21
C ASN A 99 -18.59 5.36 -11.64
N LYS A 100 -19.69 6.14 -11.70
CA LYS A 100 -21.03 5.79 -11.20
C LYS A 100 -21.14 5.52 -9.69
N CYS A 101 -20.07 5.75 -8.91
CA CYS A 101 -20.04 5.60 -7.47
C CYS A 101 -19.67 6.93 -6.81
N TYR A 102 -20.10 7.15 -5.56
CA TYR A 102 -19.64 8.32 -4.81
C TYR A 102 -18.19 8.16 -4.35
N ASP A 103 -17.38 9.19 -4.56
CA ASP A 103 -15.96 9.22 -4.22
C ASP A 103 -15.69 8.80 -2.77
N VAL A 104 -16.49 9.30 -1.81
CA VAL A 104 -16.35 8.97 -0.38
C VAL A 104 -16.52 7.47 -0.10
N ASN A 105 -17.41 6.80 -0.84
CA ASN A 105 -17.65 5.36 -0.69
C ASN A 105 -16.50 4.55 -1.30
N LEU A 106 -15.96 4.99 -2.44
CA LEU A 106 -14.78 4.38 -3.06
C LEU A 106 -13.56 4.51 -2.15
N ARG A 107 -13.33 5.70 -1.57
CA ARG A 107 -12.25 5.96 -0.60
C ARG A 107 -12.37 5.10 0.64
N LEU A 108 -13.57 4.99 1.24
CA LEU A 108 -13.79 4.12 2.39
C LEU A 108 -13.48 2.66 2.05
N THR A 109 -13.99 2.18 0.91
CA THR A 109 -13.80 0.79 0.48
C THR A 109 -12.32 0.48 0.30
N TYR A 110 -11.61 1.29 -0.49
CA TYR A 110 -10.19 1.07 -0.75
C TYR A 110 -9.34 1.25 0.50
N GLY A 111 -9.61 2.30 1.29
CA GLY A 111 -8.92 2.55 2.56
C GLY A 111 -9.03 1.37 3.51
N MET A 112 -10.22 0.79 3.67
CA MET A 112 -10.42 -0.42 4.48
C MET A 112 -9.65 -1.61 3.92
N ARG A 113 -9.72 -1.87 2.62
CA ARG A 113 -9.00 -3.00 2.00
C ARG A 113 -7.48 -2.85 2.10
N ALA A 114 -6.96 -1.63 1.94
CA ALA A 114 -5.54 -1.31 2.04
C ALA A 114 -4.94 -1.59 3.43
N ILE A 115 -5.77 -1.61 4.48
CA ILE A 115 -5.38 -1.97 5.87
C ILE A 115 -5.86 -3.37 6.29
N GLY A 116 -6.29 -4.18 5.32
CA GLY A 116 -6.76 -5.55 5.55
C GLY A 116 -8.09 -5.68 6.28
N LYS A 117 -8.97 -4.70 6.09
CA LYS A 117 -10.34 -4.67 6.61
C LYS A 117 -11.35 -4.67 5.46
N GLY A 118 -12.56 -5.14 5.75
CA GLY A 118 -13.68 -5.19 4.78
C GLY A 118 -14.93 -4.52 5.32
N GLY A 119 -16.06 -4.70 4.63
CA GLY A 119 -17.32 -4.02 4.95
C GLY A 119 -17.82 -4.21 6.40
N ALA A 120 -17.57 -5.37 7.03
CA ALA A 120 -17.93 -5.60 8.43
C ALA A 120 -17.16 -4.69 9.40
N ALA A 121 -15.85 -4.52 9.18
CA ALA A 121 -15.04 -3.59 9.96
C ALA A 121 -15.37 -2.13 9.62
N ALA A 122 -15.69 -1.83 8.36
CA ALA A 122 -16.19 -0.53 7.95
C ALA A 122 -17.48 -0.14 8.69
N ARG A 123 -18.38 -1.10 8.91
CA ARG A 123 -19.62 -0.89 9.68
C ARG A 123 -19.34 -0.52 11.13
N ILE A 124 -18.42 -1.22 11.78
CA ILE A 124 -18.00 -0.90 13.15
C ILE A 124 -17.34 0.48 13.19
N PHE A 125 -16.42 0.77 12.26
CA PHE A 125 -15.76 2.06 12.17
C PHE A 125 -16.77 3.22 11.99
N CYS A 126 -17.68 3.10 11.03
CA CYS A 126 -18.73 4.10 10.80
C CYS A 126 -19.61 4.28 12.05
N GLY A 127 -20.03 3.19 12.69
CA GLY A 127 -20.85 3.27 13.91
C GLY A 127 -20.13 3.96 15.08
N LEU A 128 -18.85 3.64 15.32
CA LEU A 128 -18.06 4.27 16.39
C LEU A 128 -17.78 5.75 16.12
N MET A 129 -17.65 6.14 14.85
CA MET A 129 -17.45 7.53 14.44
C MET A 129 -18.76 8.33 14.32
N ASN A 130 -19.90 7.72 14.63
CA ASN A 130 -21.23 8.30 14.44
C ASN A 130 -21.51 8.73 12.98
N PHE A 131 -21.00 7.97 12.02
CA PHE A 131 -21.26 8.16 10.59
C PHE A 131 -22.46 7.31 10.13
N PRO A 132 -23.09 7.68 8.99
CA PRO A 132 -23.96 6.77 8.27
C PRO A 132 -23.28 5.41 7.99
N PRO A 133 -24.06 4.33 7.82
CA PRO A 133 -23.48 3.02 7.51
C PRO A 133 -22.68 3.07 6.20
N PRO A 134 -21.68 2.18 6.03
CA PRO A 134 -20.94 2.05 4.78
C PRO A 134 -21.87 1.71 3.61
N PRO A 135 -21.44 1.89 2.34
CA PRO A 135 -22.25 1.56 1.18
C PRO A 135 -22.74 0.10 1.24
N ALA A 136 -24.05 -0.11 1.10
CA ALA A 136 -24.67 -1.44 1.19
C ALA A 136 -24.07 -2.42 0.17
N LYS A 137 -23.74 -1.92 -1.03
CA LYS A 137 -23.07 -2.68 -2.10
C LYS A 137 -21.54 -2.57 -1.98
N PHE A 138 -20.97 -2.91 -0.82
CA PHE A 138 -19.50 -2.82 -0.60
C PHE A 138 -18.73 -3.69 -1.60
N GLU A 139 -19.22 -4.90 -1.90
CA GLU A 139 -18.55 -5.79 -2.85
C GLU A 139 -18.57 -5.27 -4.30
N LEU A 140 -19.57 -4.49 -4.69
CA LEU A 140 -19.57 -3.84 -6.02
C LEU A 140 -18.37 -2.89 -6.18
N HIS A 141 -18.07 -2.11 -5.15
CA HIS A 141 -16.92 -1.22 -5.14
C HIS A 141 -15.62 -2.04 -5.16
N ASN A 142 -15.62 -3.17 -4.46
CA ASN A 142 -14.49 -4.10 -4.39
C ASN A 142 -14.15 -4.69 -5.77
N SER A 143 -15.16 -5.15 -6.53
CA SER A 143 -14.99 -5.63 -7.92
C SER A 143 -14.50 -4.52 -8.86
N LEU A 144 -14.96 -3.29 -8.66
CA LEU A 144 -14.52 -2.14 -9.45
C LEU A 144 -13.02 -1.87 -9.25
N PHE A 145 -12.57 -1.85 -7.99
CA PHE A 145 -11.15 -1.72 -7.67
C PHE A 145 -10.33 -2.90 -8.18
N LEU A 146 -10.84 -4.13 -8.12
CA LEU A 146 -10.14 -5.31 -8.61
C LEU A 146 -9.73 -5.17 -10.09
N ASN A 147 -10.64 -4.67 -10.93
CA ASN A 147 -10.36 -4.46 -12.36
C ASN A 147 -9.27 -3.41 -12.58
N VAL A 148 -9.32 -2.30 -11.84
CA VAL A 148 -8.33 -1.21 -11.94
C VAL A 148 -6.96 -1.64 -11.40
N LEU A 149 -6.95 -2.32 -10.25
CA LEU A 149 -5.74 -2.85 -9.64
C LEU A 149 -5.05 -3.86 -10.54
N LYS A 150 -5.81 -4.69 -11.26
CA LYS A 150 -5.27 -5.64 -12.23
C LYS A 150 -4.42 -4.90 -13.27
N THR A 151 -5.00 -3.94 -13.99
CA THR A 151 -4.29 -3.17 -15.02
C THR A 151 -3.07 -2.45 -14.47
N ILE A 152 -3.20 -1.75 -13.34
CA ILE A 152 -2.09 -0.98 -12.78
C ILE A 152 -0.97 -1.90 -12.26
N SER A 153 -1.31 -3.06 -11.71
CA SER A 153 -0.32 -4.05 -11.28
C SER A 153 0.40 -4.69 -12.48
N GLU A 154 -0.31 -4.96 -13.58
CA GLU A 154 0.28 -5.44 -14.84
C GLU A 154 1.26 -4.40 -15.41
N ASP A 155 0.88 -3.13 -15.47
CA ASP A 155 1.77 -2.04 -15.90
C ASP A 155 3.01 -1.92 -15.01
N SER A 156 2.84 -2.03 -13.69
CA SER A 156 3.94 -2.03 -12.73
C SER A 156 4.92 -3.19 -12.95
N MET A 157 4.39 -4.40 -13.18
CA MET A 157 5.19 -5.59 -13.45
C MET A 157 5.89 -5.51 -14.81
N ASN A 158 5.22 -5.02 -15.85
CA ASN A 158 5.83 -4.81 -17.16
C ASN A 158 6.99 -3.80 -17.08
N ALA A 159 6.79 -2.68 -16.38
CA ALA A 159 7.87 -1.72 -16.13
C ALA A 159 9.03 -2.36 -15.36
N ALA A 160 8.73 -3.19 -14.36
CA ALA A 160 9.74 -3.95 -13.62
C ALA A 160 10.53 -4.93 -14.51
N VAL A 161 9.89 -5.59 -15.48
CA VAL A 161 10.58 -6.43 -16.46
C VAL A 161 11.51 -5.58 -17.33
N HIS A 162 11.02 -4.47 -17.90
CA HIS A 162 11.84 -3.58 -18.72
C HIS A 162 13.06 -3.04 -17.98
N GLU A 163 12.88 -2.57 -16.73
CA GLU A 163 13.99 -2.13 -15.87
C GLU A 163 15.00 -3.26 -15.60
N ALA A 164 14.53 -4.50 -15.40
CA ALA A 164 15.40 -5.66 -15.18
C ALA A 164 16.22 -6.01 -16.43
N VAL A 165 15.62 -5.96 -17.62
CA VAL A 165 16.31 -6.19 -18.90
C VAL A 165 17.41 -5.15 -19.12
N ILE A 166 17.12 -3.87 -18.85
CA ILE A 166 18.10 -2.79 -18.94
C ILE A 166 19.25 -3.01 -17.95
N ALA A 167 18.95 -3.40 -16.71
CA ALA A 167 19.96 -3.70 -15.69
C ALA A 167 20.81 -4.93 -16.03
N ASN A 168 20.31 -5.83 -16.89
CA ASN A 168 20.99 -7.02 -17.38
C ASN A 168 21.62 -6.81 -18.77
N ASP A 169 22.21 -5.64 -19.01
CA ASP A 169 22.86 -5.28 -20.28
C ASP A 169 21.98 -5.45 -21.53
N ASN A 170 20.69 -5.12 -21.40
CA ASN A 170 19.65 -5.32 -22.42
C ASN A 170 19.40 -6.78 -22.81
N ASN A 171 19.75 -7.72 -21.93
CA ASN A 171 19.50 -9.15 -22.12
C ASN A 171 18.17 -9.57 -21.46
N SER A 172 17.28 -10.15 -22.25
CA SER A 172 15.97 -10.64 -21.79
C SER A 172 16.03 -11.91 -20.93
N ASN A 173 17.19 -12.58 -20.87
CA ASN A 173 17.44 -13.70 -19.97
C ASN A 173 17.72 -13.22 -18.55
N ILE A 174 16.68 -12.74 -17.86
CA ILE A 174 16.75 -12.25 -16.48
C ILE A 174 16.61 -13.40 -15.47
N ALA A 175 17.39 -13.36 -14.39
CA ALA A 175 17.25 -14.30 -13.29
C ALA A 175 16.08 -13.92 -12.39
N VAL A 176 15.31 -14.92 -11.92
CA VAL A 176 14.13 -14.71 -11.08
C VAL A 176 14.19 -15.57 -9.83
N ALA A 177 13.74 -14.98 -8.72
CA ALA A 177 13.51 -15.67 -7.47
C ALA A 177 12.01 -15.94 -7.31
N VAL A 178 11.64 -17.22 -7.29
CA VAL A 178 10.25 -17.65 -7.14
C VAL A 178 10.00 -18.10 -5.70
N ASP A 179 8.90 -17.66 -5.11
CA ASP A 179 8.46 -18.10 -3.78
C ASP A 179 6.94 -18.28 -3.73
N GLY A 180 6.49 -19.22 -2.90
CA GLY A 180 5.09 -19.56 -2.72
C GLY A 180 4.67 -19.38 -1.26
N THR A 181 3.52 -18.76 -1.05
CA THR A 181 3.02 -18.46 0.30
C THR A 181 1.53 -18.79 0.45
N TRP A 182 1.16 -19.35 1.59
CA TRP A 182 -0.22 -19.73 1.90
C TRP A 182 -0.93 -18.66 2.71
N HIS A 183 -2.21 -18.45 2.44
CA HIS A 183 -3.00 -17.46 3.16
C HIS A 183 -3.16 -17.78 4.66
N LYS A 184 -3.19 -19.07 5.04
CA LYS A 184 -3.17 -19.52 6.44
C LYS A 184 -1.79 -20.07 6.83
N ARG A 185 -1.42 -19.87 8.09
CA ARG A 185 -0.25 -20.53 8.69
C ARG A 185 -0.50 -22.04 8.78
N GLY A 186 0.57 -22.84 8.68
CA GLY A 186 0.48 -24.30 8.76
C GLY A 186 0.08 -24.99 7.45
N TYR A 187 0.22 -24.33 6.30
CA TYR A 187 0.05 -24.93 4.96
C TYR A 187 -1.35 -25.53 4.68
N SER A 188 -2.37 -25.15 5.46
CA SER A 188 -3.73 -25.69 5.42
C SER A 188 -4.74 -24.80 4.68
N SER A 189 -4.27 -23.74 4.04
CA SER A 189 -5.12 -22.81 3.31
C SER A 189 -5.56 -23.38 1.97
N LEU A 190 -6.82 -23.14 1.61
CA LEU A 190 -7.29 -23.37 0.25
C LEU A 190 -6.72 -22.33 -0.72
N ASN A 191 -6.30 -21.15 -0.26
CA ASN A 191 -5.72 -20.11 -1.11
C ASN A 191 -4.20 -19.99 -0.90
N GLY A 192 -3.47 -19.83 -1.99
CA GLY A 192 -2.03 -19.58 -2.02
C GLY A 192 -1.67 -18.57 -3.09
N VAL A 193 -0.46 -18.01 -2.98
CA VAL A 193 0.11 -17.04 -3.93
C VAL A 193 1.50 -17.51 -4.27
N VAL A 194 1.85 -17.50 -5.55
CA VAL A 194 3.21 -17.68 -6.04
C VAL A 194 3.65 -16.36 -6.66
N CYS A 195 4.86 -15.91 -6.37
CA CYS A 195 5.41 -14.67 -6.92
C CYS A 195 6.80 -14.90 -7.49
N ALA A 196 7.09 -14.21 -8.60
CA ALA A 196 8.40 -14.12 -9.20
C ALA A 196 8.95 -12.69 -9.02
N THR A 197 10.13 -12.59 -8.43
CA THR A 197 10.84 -11.33 -8.26
C THR A 197 12.13 -11.37 -9.08
N SER A 198 12.38 -10.33 -9.88
CA SER A 198 13.64 -10.22 -10.62
C SER A 198 14.81 -10.06 -9.65
N VAL A 199 15.90 -10.80 -9.90
CA VAL A 199 17.14 -10.70 -9.11
C VAL A 199 17.83 -9.36 -9.36
N GLU A 200 17.69 -8.81 -10.57
CA GLU A 200 18.41 -7.60 -11.01
C GLU A 200 17.94 -6.34 -10.30
N ASN A 201 16.62 -6.13 -10.25
CA ASN A 201 16.03 -4.92 -9.64
C ASN A 201 15.24 -5.19 -8.35
N GLY A 202 15.06 -6.47 -7.99
CA GLY A 202 14.33 -6.87 -6.78
C GLY A 202 12.83 -6.58 -6.84
N LYS A 203 12.26 -6.22 -8.00
CA LYS A 203 10.82 -5.94 -8.19
C LYS A 203 10.07 -7.21 -8.58
N VAL A 204 8.80 -7.29 -8.18
CA VAL A 204 7.89 -8.35 -8.60
C VAL A 204 7.59 -8.16 -10.08
N ILE A 205 7.77 -9.22 -10.86
CA ILE A 205 7.54 -9.21 -12.31
C ILE A 205 6.36 -10.10 -12.72
N ASP A 206 5.94 -11.00 -11.84
CA ASP A 206 4.77 -11.84 -12.04
C ASP A 206 4.25 -12.41 -10.72
N PHE A 207 2.96 -12.73 -10.68
CA PHE A 207 2.36 -13.48 -9.58
C PHE A 207 1.15 -14.29 -10.06
N GLU A 208 0.87 -15.39 -9.36
CA GLU A 208 -0.34 -16.16 -9.56
C GLU A 208 -1.02 -16.42 -8.21
N ALA A 209 -2.34 -16.17 -8.14
CA ALA A 209 -3.16 -16.39 -6.96
C ALA A 209 -4.05 -17.61 -7.18
N LEU A 210 -3.68 -18.71 -6.53
CA LEU A 210 -4.31 -20.01 -6.71
C LEU A 210 -5.30 -20.30 -5.58
N THR A 211 -6.39 -20.98 -5.94
CA THR A 211 -7.31 -21.57 -4.98
C THR A 211 -7.48 -23.06 -5.25
N LYS A 212 -7.42 -23.85 -4.19
CA LYS A 212 -7.83 -25.25 -4.15
C LYS A 212 -9.34 -25.41 -4.01
N TYR A 213 -10.07 -24.30 -3.89
CA TYR A 213 -11.52 -24.32 -3.94
C TYR A 213 -11.98 -24.52 -5.38
N CYS A 214 -12.31 -25.77 -5.72
CA CYS A 214 -13.08 -26.12 -6.90
C CYS A 214 -14.47 -26.55 -6.44
N SER A 215 -15.52 -25.91 -6.94
CA SER A 215 -16.92 -26.31 -6.65
C SER A 215 -17.22 -27.74 -7.10
N SER A 216 -16.49 -28.25 -8.10
CA SER A 216 -16.66 -29.59 -8.67
C SER A 216 -15.73 -30.66 -8.06
N CYS A 217 -14.61 -30.28 -7.46
CA CYS A 217 -13.59 -31.22 -6.99
C CYS A 217 -13.39 -31.12 -5.48
N LYS A 218 -14.22 -31.85 -4.72
CA LYS A 218 -14.10 -32.03 -3.25
C LYS A 218 -13.16 -33.20 -2.88
N GLU A 219 -11.99 -33.32 -3.50
CA GLU A 219 -11.03 -34.38 -3.14
C GLU A 219 -9.73 -33.85 -2.54
N LYS A 220 -9.25 -34.57 -1.52
CA LYS A 220 -8.37 -34.10 -0.45
C LYS A 220 -6.86 -34.37 -0.64
N ASP A 221 -6.38 -34.74 -1.83
CA ASP A 221 -5.02 -35.32 -1.92
C ASP A 221 -3.92 -34.49 -2.60
N LEU A 222 -4.13 -33.20 -2.87
CA LEU A 222 -3.14 -32.35 -3.56
C LEU A 222 -2.07 -31.68 -2.64
N LEU A 223 -1.69 -32.28 -1.51
CA LEU A 223 -0.77 -31.67 -0.50
C LEU A 223 0.46 -32.51 -0.14
N LYS A 224 1.25 -33.00 -1.11
CA LYS A 224 2.51 -33.72 -0.79
C LYS A 224 3.81 -33.21 -1.42
N LYS A 225 3.85 -32.05 -2.09
CA LYS A 225 5.08 -31.64 -2.83
C LYS A 225 5.64 -30.24 -2.63
N CYS A 226 5.27 -29.50 -1.58
CA CYS A 226 5.84 -28.16 -1.36
C CYS A 226 6.28 -27.94 0.09
N LEU A 227 7.36 -28.60 0.50
CA LEU A 227 8.13 -28.26 1.70
C LEU A 227 9.60 -28.28 1.29
N HIS A 228 10.37 -27.35 1.84
CA HIS A 228 11.78 -27.00 1.52
C HIS A 228 11.94 -25.81 0.55
N GLY A 229 11.74 -24.61 1.11
CA GLY A 229 12.38 -23.39 0.63
C GLY A 229 12.97 -22.67 1.84
N ARG A 230 14.31 -22.55 1.88
CA ARG A 230 14.99 -21.60 2.76
C ARG A 230 15.83 -20.71 1.86
N THR A 231 15.47 -19.43 1.77
CA THR A 231 16.40 -18.33 1.47
C THR A 231 15.76 -17.00 1.90
N GLN A 232 16.55 -16.17 2.57
CA GLN A 232 16.23 -14.80 2.93
C GLN A 232 16.35 -13.93 1.67
N ASN A 233 15.23 -13.55 1.04
CA ASN A 233 15.21 -12.83 -0.25
C ASN A 233 14.02 -11.85 -0.29
N PRO A 234 14.03 -10.75 -1.09
CA PRO A 234 12.89 -9.93 -1.52
C PRO A 234 11.48 -10.50 -1.38
N ASN A 235 11.27 -11.78 -1.70
CA ASN A 235 9.99 -12.46 -1.55
C ASN A 235 9.46 -12.47 -0.10
N GLU A 236 10.28 -12.53 0.95
CA GLU A 236 9.81 -12.39 2.33
C GLU A 236 9.26 -10.99 2.61
N SER A 237 9.93 -9.96 2.08
CA SER A 237 9.48 -8.57 2.22
C SER A 237 8.21 -8.29 1.42
N PHE A 238 8.05 -8.92 0.25
CA PHE A 238 6.83 -8.86 -0.54
C PHE A 238 5.69 -9.63 0.12
N ASN A 239 5.95 -10.85 0.62
CA ASN A 239 5.00 -11.64 1.39
C ASN A 239 4.46 -10.83 2.57
N LYS A 240 5.33 -10.14 3.33
CA LYS A 240 4.90 -9.23 4.40
C LYS A 240 3.94 -8.15 3.88
N CYS A 241 4.25 -7.54 2.74
CA CYS A 241 3.40 -6.53 2.09
C CYS A 241 2.00 -7.07 1.74
N ILE A 242 1.92 -8.30 1.21
CA ILE A 242 0.63 -9.00 0.97
C ILE A 242 -0.12 -9.17 2.29
N TRP A 243 0.55 -9.66 3.34
CA TRP A 243 -0.11 -10.04 4.59
C TRP A 243 -0.50 -8.87 5.49
N GLU A 244 0.05 -7.68 5.27
CA GLU A 244 -0.47 -6.42 5.82
C GLU A 244 -1.86 -6.07 5.26
N ARG A 245 -2.11 -6.37 3.98
CA ARG A 245 -3.40 -6.18 3.31
C ARG A 245 -4.33 -7.38 3.48
N ILE A 246 -3.78 -8.56 3.68
CA ILE A 246 -4.55 -9.82 3.77
C ILE A 246 -4.07 -10.58 5.02
N PRO A 247 -4.54 -10.20 6.23
CA PRO A 247 -4.07 -10.84 7.44
C PRO A 247 -4.30 -12.36 7.42
N LYS A 248 -3.25 -13.14 7.73
CA LYS A 248 -3.34 -14.61 7.77
C LYS A 248 -4.31 -15.14 8.85
N THR A 249 -4.73 -14.28 9.78
CA THR A 249 -5.63 -14.66 10.87
C THR A 249 -7.07 -14.86 10.42
N VAL A 250 -7.49 -14.25 9.31
CA VAL A 250 -8.87 -14.34 8.81
C VAL A 250 -8.86 -14.92 7.39
N PHE A 251 -9.74 -15.88 7.10
CA PHE A 251 -9.88 -16.42 5.74
C PHE A 251 -10.60 -15.38 4.85
N VAL A 252 -10.19 -15.28 3.59
CA VAL A 252 -10.78 -14.35 2.61
C VAL A 252 -10.97 -15.09 1.29
N GLY A 253 -11.99 -14.70 0.53
CA GLY A 253 -12.22 -15.24 -0.81
C GLY A 253 -11.11 -14.86 -1.80
N ILE A 254 -11.03 -15.59 -2.90
CA ILE A 254 -9.96 -15.44 -3.90
C ILE A 254 -9.90 -14.04 -4.51
N GLU A 255 -11.03 -13.37 -4.70
CA GLU A 255 -11.06 -11.99 -5.22
C GLU A 255 -10.43 -11.00 -4.23
N THR A 256 -10.73 -11.14 -2.94
CA THR A 256 -10.10 -10.30 -1.90
C THR A 256 -8.61 -10.60 -1.79
N LEU A 257 -8.19 -11.85 -1.95
CA LEU A 257 -6.77 -12.21 -2.02
C LEU A 257 -6.10 -11.54 -3.22
N LYS A 258 -6.67 -11.67 -4.42
CA LYS A 258 -6.18 -11.04 -5.65
C LYS A 258 -6.06 -9.52 -5.51
N PHE A 259 -7.08 -8.87 -4.96
CA PHE A 259 -7.05 -7.44 -4.61
C PHE A 259 -5.81 -7.11 -3.77
N GLY A 260 -5.61 -7.81 -2.66
CA GLY A 260 -4.52 -7.53 -1.73
C GLY A 260 -3.15 -7.80 -2.33
N VAL A 261 -3.02 -8.82 -3.19
CA VAL A 261 -1.76 -9.10 -3.89
C VAL A 261 -1.46 -8.02 -4.93
N MET A 262 -2.43 -7.61 -5.75
CA MET A 262 -2.25 -6.55 -6.75
C MET A 262 -1.89 -5.21 -6.10
N ASP A 263 -2.59 -4.81 -5.03
CA ASP A 263 -2.24 -3.61 -4.26
C ASP A 263 -0.86 -3.75 -3.58
N ALA A 264 -0.46 -4.96 -3.17
CA ALA A 264 0.89 -5.20 -2.67
C ALA A 264 1.94 -5.05 -3.77
N VAL A 265 1.70 -5.55 -4.99
CA VAL A 265 2.62 -5.40 -6.14
C VAL A 265 2.87 -3.92 -6.41
N ILE A 266 1.80 -3.14 -6.56
CA ILE A 266 1.88 -1.70 -6.82
C ILE A 266 2.72 -1.00 -5.74
N CYS A 267 2.40 -1.24 -4.46
CA CYS A 267 3.14 -0.60 -3.37
C CYS A 267 4.58 -1.12 -3.24
N PHE A 268 4.83 -2.39 -3.53
CA PHE A 268 6.15 -2.99 -3.38
C PHE A 268 7.12 -2.50 -4.45
N ASN A 269 6.68 -2.47 -5.70
CA ASN A 269 7.45 -2.07 -6.87
C ASN A 269 7.60 -0.55 -6.97
N ASP A 270 6.50 0.18 -6.79
CA ASP A 270 6.43 1.60 -7.17
C ASP A 270 6.10 2.54 -6.00
N GLY A 271 6.08 2.01 -4.77
CA GLY A 271 5.76 2.79 -3.57
C GLY A 271 4.27 2.98 -3.31
N TYR A 272 3.93 3.35 -2.08
CA TYR A 272 2.57 3.65 -1.64
C TYR A 272 1.96 4.81 -2.42
N VAL A 273 2.76 5.79 -2.86
CA VAL A 273 2.31 6.92 -3.68
C VAL A 273 1.64 6.48 -4.97
N SER A 274 2.03 5.32 -5.52
CA SER A 274 1.43 4.76 -6.75
C SER A 274 -0.03 4.36 -6.60
N ARG A 275 -0.58 4.31 -5.37
CA ARG A 275 -2.03 4.21 -5.16
C ARG A 275 -2.82 5.40 -5.70
N ILE A 276 -2.18 6.53 -5.96
CA ILE A 276 -2.80 7.67 -6.66
C ILE A 276 -3.30 7.24 -8.05
N LYS A 277 -2.50 6.44 -8.78
CA LYS A 277 -2.90 5.91 -10.10
C LYS A 277 -4.19 5.11 -10.04
N VAL A 278 -4.45 4.40 -8.92
CA VAL A 278 -5.69 3.63 -8.69
C VAL A 278 -6.89 4.57 -8.55
N PHE A 279 -6.73 5.70 -7.87
CA PHE A 279 -7.77 6.72 -7.80
C PHE A 279 -8.00 7.39 -9.16
N GLU A 280 -6.93 7.78 -9.86
CA GLU A 280 -7.01 8.45 -11.16
C GLU A 280 -7.71 7.57 -12.21
N ALA A 281 -7.41 6.27 -12.25
CA ALA A 281 -8.07 5.30 -13.12
C ALA A 281 -9.58 5.13 -12.83
N LEU A 282 -10.03 5.52 -11.63
CA LEU A 282 -11.45 5.58 -11.26
C LEU A 282 -12.07 6.97 -11.47
N GLY A 283 -11.34 7.93 -12.03
CA GLY A 283 -11.78 9.31 -12.17
C GLY A 283 -11.84 10.06 -10.84
N ILE A 284 -11.05 9.63 -9.86
CA ILE A 284 -10.90 10.30 -8.56
C ILE A 284 -9.61 11.11 -8.58
N LYS A 285 -9.72 12.43 -8.40
CA LYS A 285 -8.56 13.30 -8.16
C LYS A 285 -7.95 12.95 -6.80
N SER A 286 -6.64 12.75 -6.74
CA SER A 286 -5.93 12.66 -5.47
C SER A 286 -6.08 13.99 -4.70
N GLY A 287 -6.36 13.88 -3.40
CA GLY A 287 -6.46 15.04 -2.51
C GLY A 287 -5.13 15.28 -1.80
N TYR A 288 -4.87 16.51 -1.37
CA TYR A 288 -3.62 16.89 -0.68
C TYR A 288 -3.27 15.94 0.48
N ASN A 289 -4.26 15.63 1.34
CA ASN A 289 -4.08 14.73 2.48
C ASN A 289 -3.72 13.30 2.06
N THR A 290 -4.22 12.84 0.90
CA THR A 290 -3.90 11.50 0.37
C THR A 290 -2.44 11.47 -0.11
N GLU A 291 -2.04 12.42 -0.95
CA GLU A 291 -0.69 12.49 -1.51
C GLU A 291 0.35 12.60 -0.39
N ARG A 292 0.14 13.55 0.54
CA ARG A 292 1.01 13.76 1.69
C ARG A 292 1.14 12.49 2.55
N ALA A 293 0.04 11.82 2.87
CA ALA A 293 0.07 10.61 3.69
C ALA A 293 0.87 9.49 3.01
N LEU A 294 0.66 9.26 1.72
CA LEU A 294 1.36 8.21 0.98
C LEU A 294 2.86 8.51 0.84
N LEU A 295 3.23 9.77 0.56
CA LEU A 295 4.63 10.20 0.51
C LEU A 295 5.33 10.03 1.86
N ILE A 296 4.68 10.35 2.97
CA ILE A 296 5.24 10.16 4.32
C ILE A 296 5.51 8.66 4.57
N ILE A 297 4.59 7.79 4.16
CA ILE A 297 4.76 6.33 4.31
C ILE A 297 5.96 5.84 3.49
N ASP A 298 6.10 6.28 2.24
CA ASP A 298 7.23 5.89 1.39
C ASP A 298 8.57 6.41 1.91
N ASN A 299 8.62 7.68 2.33
CA ASN A 299 9.81 8.26 2.96
C ASN A 299 10.22 7.48 4.22
N LYS A 300 9.26 7.13 5.08
CA LYS A 300 9.52 6.34 6.28
C LYS A 300 10.04 4.93 5.93
N ARG A 301 9.45 4.28 4.92
CA ARG A 301 9.91 2.97 4.43
C ARG A 301 11.35 3.03 3.92
N ILE A 302 11.71 4.06 3.16
CA ILE A 302 13.08 4.26 2.65
C ILE A 302 14.04 4.50 3.82
N PHE A 303 13.70 5.43 4.70
CA PHE A 303 14.52 5.77 5.88
C PHE A 303 14.79 4.55 6.76
N GLU A 304 13.76 3.77 7.08
CA GLU A 304 13.92 2.56 7.90
C GLU A 304 14.78 1.51 7.20
N ALA A 305 14.63 1.34 5.88
CA ALA A 305 15.42 0.39 5.09
C ALA A 305 16.90 0.79 5.02
N GLU A 306 17.21 2.08 4.78
CA GLU A 306 18.58 2.59 4.77
C GLU A 306 19.23 2.47 6.15
N ARG A 307 18.49 2.74 7.22
CA ARG A 307 18.98 2.56 8.59
C ARG A 307 19.40 1.11 8.85
N ILE A 308 18.60 0.13 8.39
CA ILE A 308 18.92 -1.30 8.52
C ILE A 308 20.15 -1.66 7.70
N VAL A 309 20.21 -1.24 6.43
CA VAL A 309 21.34 -1.52 5.53
C VAL A 309 22.64 -0.96 6.08
N ASN A 310 22.63 0.27 6.60
CA ASN A 310 23.79 0.89 7.21
C ASN A 310 24.26 0.13 8.46
N LYS A 311 23.33 -0.33 9.30
CA LYS A 311 23.65 -1.13 10.49
C LYS A 311 24.29 -2.47 10.11
N VAL A 312 23.68 -3.21 9.18
CA VAL A 312 24.19 -4.51 8.71
C VAL A 312 25.56 -4.34 8.04
N SER A 313 25.74 -3.29 7.25
CA SER A 313 27.02 -2.97 6.60
C SER A 313 28.11 -2.63 7.62
N LEU A 314 27.77 -1.92 8.70
CA LEU A 314 28.68 -1.65 9.80
C LEU A 314 29.09 -2.92 10.55
N GLU A 315 28.12 -3.78 10.87
CA GLU A 315 28.36 -5.07 11.54
C GLU A 315 29.24 -5.99 10.68
N ALA A 316 28.97 -6.09 9.37
CA ALA A 316 29.76 -6.87 8.42
C ALA A 316 31.20 -6.35 8.33
N ARG A 317 31.40 -5.02 8.28
CA ARG A 317 32.73 -4.39 8.30
C ARG A 317 33.49 -4.71 9.58
N ASN A 318 32.83 -4.62 10.74
CA ASN A 318 33.44 -4.93 12.03
C ASN A 318 33.84 -6.41 12.12
N LYS A 319 32.99 -7.33 11.64
CA LYS A 319 33.28 -8.77 11.59
C LYS A 319 34.47 -9.07 10.67
N ARG A 320 34.54 -8.48 9.47
CA ARG A 320 35.69 -8.61 8.55
C ARG A 320 36.99 -8.12 9.20
N ARG A 321 36.96 -6.95 9.86
CA ARG A 321 38.13 -6.42 10.60
C ARG A 321 38.57 -7.34 11.74
N SER A 322 37.62 -7.92 12.48
CA SER A 322 37.93 -8.87 13.56
C SER A 322 38.55 -10.15 13.03
N LEU A 323 38.01 -10.72 11.94
CA LEU A 323 38.55 -11.91 11.29
C LEU A 323 39.97 -11.67 10.76
N LYS A 324 40.20 -10.53 10.09
CA LYS A 324 41.53 -10.15 9.61
C LYS A 324 42.55 -10.07 10.77
N ARG A 325 42.20 -9.40 11.88
CA ARG A 325 43.07 -9.32 13.07
C ARG A 325 43.39 -10.69 13.67
N LYS A 326 42.44 -11.63 13.65
CA LYS A 326 42.68 -13.00 14.14
C LYS A 326 43.64 -13.75 13.21
N MET A 327 43.46 -13.62 11.90
CA MET A 327 44.30 -14.25 10.89
C MET A 327 45.72 -13.67 10.90
N ASP A 328 45.86 -12.35 10.97
CA ASP A 328 47.17 -11.68 11.08
C ASP A 328 47.91 -12.11 12.35
N LYS A 329 47.20 -12.29 13.48
CA LYS A 329 47.79 -12.81 14.73
C LYS A 329 48.24 -14.27 14.59
N GLN A 330 47.42 -15.13 13.98
CA GLN A 330 47.79 -16.53 13.74
C GLN A 330 49.03 -16.65 12.85
N ASN A 331 49.10 -15.86 11.79
CA ASN A 331 50.27 -15.85 10.91
C ASN A 331 51.55 -15.37 11.62
N LEU A 332 51.44 -14.37 12.51
CA LEU A 332 52.56 -13.91 13.33
C LEU A 332 53.02 -14.97 14.34
N ASP A 333 52.08 -15.69 14.96
CA ASP A 333 52.39 -16.75 15.90
C ASP A 333 53.08 -17.94 15.18
N GLU A 334 52.63 -18.29 13.97
CA GLU A 334 53.25 -19.32 13.11
C GLU A 334 54.66 -18.90 12.63
N GLU A 335 54.85 -17.65 12.19
CA GLU A 335 56.17 -17.13 11.77
C GLU A 335 57.20 -17.14 12.91
N ASN A 336 56.77 -16.84 14.13
CA ASN A 336 57.62 -16.87 15.32
C ASN A 336 58.03 -18.31 15.70
N GLU A 337 57.14 -19.29 15.52
CA GLU A 337 57.41 -20.71 15.81
C GLU A 337 58.44 -21.30 14.82
N TYR A 338 58.38 -20.89 13.54
CA TYR A 338 59.36 -21.29 12.52
C TYR A 338 60.77 -20.69 12.72
N GLN A 339 60.91 -19.57 13.43
CA GLN A 339 62.21 -18.95 13.69
C GLN A 339 63.00 -19.61 14.84
N SER A 340 62.34 -20.33 15.76
CA SER A 340 63.03 -21.04 16.85
C SER A 340 63.75 -22.34 16.44
N GLY A 341 63.71 -22.71 15.15
CA GLY A 341 64.36 -23.91 14.61
C GLY A 341 65.69 -23.70 13.87
N LYS A 342 66.23 -22.46 13.80
CA LYS A 342 67.52 -22.18 13.16
C LYS A 342 68.60 -21.97 14.21
N TYR A 343 69.29 -23.06 14.56
CA TYR A 343 70.61 -23.05 15.19
C TYR A 343 71.70 -23.08 14.13
#